data_AF-A0A3D5I2A5-F1
#
_entry.id   AF-A0A3D5I2A5-F1
#
_cell.length_a   1.000
_cell.length_b   1.000
_cell.length_c   1.000
_cell.angle_alpha   90.00
_cell.angle_beta   90.00
_cell.angle_gamma   90.00
#
_symmetry.space_group_name_H-M   'P 1'
#
loop_
_entity.id
_entity.type
_entity.pdbx_description
1 polymer ?
#
loop_
_entity_poly.entity_id
_entity_poly.type
_entity_poly.pdbx_seq_one_letter_code
_entity_poly.pdbx_strand_id
1 'polypeptide(L)' 'ELEPAVPVVLQPEAGSTLAARERYWQLLPARGWQRLLPRGLRLPPRPVDDLAAMVLLEAHLGARFKRLPAP' A
#
# COMPACT_ATOMS: atom_id res chain seq x y z
N GLU A 1 6.76 -0.72 32.93
CA GLU A 1 6.47 -1.01 31.50
C GLU A 1 5.40 -0.03 31.06
N LEU A 2 5.58 0.66 29.93
CA LEU A 2 4.65 1.72 29.51
C LEU A 2 3.43 1.07 28.87
N GLU A 3 2.30 1.11 29.57
CA GLU A 3 0.99 0.79 28.97
C GLU A 3 0.78 1.71 27.75
N PRO A 4 0.42 1.16 26.57
CA PRO A 4 0.20 1.99 25.40
C PRO A 4 -0.98 2.92 25.64
N ALA A 5 -0.75 4.23 25.46
CA ALA A 5 -1.79 5.25 25.64
C ALA A 5 -2.91 5.18 24.57
N VAL A 6 -2.78 4.28 23.59
CA VAL A 6 -3.68 4.12 22.45
C VAL A 6 -4.03 2.64 22.28
N PRO A 7 -5.30 2.28 22.03
CA PRO A 7 -5.68 0.90 21.77
C PRO A 7 -4.94 0.35 20.54
N VAL A 8 -4.37 -0.84 20.70
CA VAL A 8 -3.68 -1.57 19.63
C VAL A 8 -4.60 -2.67 19.11
N VAL A 9 -4.73 -2.74 17.79
CA VAL A 9 -5.51 -3.79 17.11
C VAL A 9 -4.59 -4.61 16.23
N LEU A 10 -4.70 -5.94 16.31
CA LEU A 10 -3.96 -6.85 15.44
C LEU A 10 -4.66 -6.98 14.09
N GLN A 11 -3.90 -6.75 13.02
CA GLN A 11 -4.35 -6.91 11.64
C GLN A 11 -3.47 -7.94 10.92
N PRO A 12 -4.05 -8.94 10.22
CA PRO A 12 -3.26 -9.87 9.42
C PRO A 12 -2.53 -9.16 8.27
N GLU A 13 -1.22 -9.39 8.17
CA GLU A 13 -0.36 -8.77 7.15
C GLU A 13 -0.30 -9.56 5.83
N ALA A 14 -0.67 -10.84 5.85
CA ALA A 14 -0.45 -11.74 4.71
C ALA A 14 -1.04 -11.16 3.40
N GLY A 15 -0.19 -11.03 2.38
CA GLY A 15 -0.57 -10.49 1.07
C GLY A 15 -0.58 -8.96 0.96
N SER A 16 -0.29 -8.22 2.05
CA SER A 16 -0.24 -6.76 2.06
C SER A 16 0.74 -6.20 1.03
N THR A 17 1.91 -6.82 0.84
CA THR A 17 2.91 -6.40 -0.16
C THR A 17 2.38 -6.48 -1.60
N LEU A 18 1.64 -7.55 -1.92
CA LEU A 18 1.05 -7.70 -3.25
C LEU A 18 -0.05 -6.67 -3.49
N ALA A 19 -0.93 -6.47 -2.50
CA ALA A 19 -1.97 -5.46 -2.55
C ALA A 19 -1.39 -4.05 -2.62
N ALA A 20 -0.29 -3.77 -1.91
CA ALA A 20 0.44 -2.50 -1.97
C ALA A 20 1.01 -2.22 -3.36
N ARG A 21 1.55 -3.24 -4.04
CA ARG A 21 2.03 -3.13 -5.43
C ARG A 21 0.89 -2.78 -6.38
N GLU A 22 -0.28 -3.39 -6.25
CA GLU A 22 -1.44 -3.01 -7.04
C GLU A 22 -1.90 -1.59 -6.71
N ARG A 23 -1.93 -1.23 -5.42
CA ARG A 23 -2.32 0.09 -4.94
C ARG A 23 -1.42 1.19 -5.49
N TYR A 24 -0.11 0.93 -5.58
CA TYR A 24 0.86 1.82 -6.21
C TYR A 24 0.41 2.22 -7.62
N TRP A 25 0.06 1.25 -8.47
CA TRP A 25 -0.33 1.52 -9.85
C TRP A 25 -1.71 2.15 -10.01
N GLN A 26 -2.58 2.05 -9.00
CA GLN A 26 -3.87 2.76 -8.96
C GLN A 26 -3.67 4.25 -8.64
N LEU A 27 -2.70 4.59 -7.79
CA LEU A 27 -2.40 5.96 -7.39
C LEU A 27 -1.41 6.66 -8.34
N LEU A 28 -0.46 5.91 -8.87
CA LEU A 28 0.63 6.36 -9.73
C LEU A 28 0.58 5.61 -11.06
N PRO A 29 -0.11 6.14 -12.09
CA PRO A 29 -0.17 5.47 -13.37
C PRO A 29 1.23 5.32 -13.99
N ALA A 30 1.46 4.22 -14.71
CA ALA A 30 2.74 3.94 -15.36
C ALA A 30 3.16 5.06 -16.31
N ARG A 31 4.44 5.46 -16.23
CA ARG A 31 5.03 6.54 -17.03
C ARG A 31 6.18 6.00 -17.90
N GLY A 32 6.46 6.68 -19.00
CA GLY A 32 7.56 6.31 -19.92
C GLY A 32 7.45 4.88 -20.45
N TRP A 33 8.58 4.18 -20.48
CA TRP A 33 8.71 2.82 -21.02
C TRP A 33 7.86 1.78 -20.26
N GLN A 34 7.56 2.01 -18.98
CA GLN A 34 6.71 1.11 -18.17
C GLN A 34 5.27 1.03 -18.70
N ARG A 35 4.84 1.96 -19.55
CA ARG A 35 3.53 1.87 -20.24
C ARG A 35 3.46 0.70 -21.22
N LEU A 36 4.59 0.28 -21.77
CA LEU A 36 4.70 -0.84 -22.71
C LEU A 36 4.67 -2.20 -22.00
N LEU A 37 4.99 -2.24 -20.70
CA LEU A 37 4.92 -3.46 -19.92
C LEU A 37 3.46 -3.83 -19.57
N PRO A 38 3.08 -5.11 -19.67
CA PRO A 38 1.83 -5.64 -19.10
C PRO A 38 1.75 -5.38 -17.59
N ARG A 39 0.56 -5.12 -17.05
CA ARG A 39 0.37 -4.74 -15.63
C ARG A 39 1.03 -5.70 -14.64
N GLY A 40 0.90 -7.02 -14.85
CA GLY A 40 1.48 -8.04 -13.96
C GLY A 40 3.01 -8.06 -13.94
N LEU A 41 3.67 -7.52 -14.97
CA LEU A 41 5.13 -7.42 -15.05
C LEU A 41 5.68 -6.10 -14.53
N ARG A 42 4.81 -5.17 -14.11
CA ARG A 42 5.24 -3.87 -13.61
C ARG A 42 5.68 -3.98 -12.15
N LEU A 43 6.96 -3.78 -11.91
CA LEU A 43 7.52 -3.62 -10.57
C LEU A 43 7.56 -2.13 -10.22
N PRO A 44 7.04 -1.73 -9.03
CA PRO A 44 7.18 -0.37 -8.55
C PRO A 44 8.67 0.01 -8.47
N PRO A 45 9.06 1.22 -8.92
CA PRO A 45 10.46 1.67 -8.86
C PRO A 45 10.91 2.08 -7.44
N ARG A 46 10.06 1.94 -6.42
CA ARG A 46 10.33 2.26 -5.02
C ARG A 46 9.78 1.17 -4.08
N PRO A 47 10.30 1.06 -2.84
CA PRO A 47 9.67 0.26 -1.78
C PRO A 47 8.21 0.66 -1.58
N VAL A 48 7.36 -0.28 -1.17
CA VAL A 48 5.91 -0.10 -1.05
C VAL A 48 5.38 -0.38 0.35
N ASP A 49 6.24 -0.36 1.36
CA ASP A 49 5.88 -0.63 2.76
C ASP A 49 4.90 0.42 3.32
N ASP A 50 5.07 1.69 2.90
CA ASP A 50 4.12 2.78 3.15
C ASP A 50 2.71 2.47 2.62
N LEU A 51 2.65 1.85 1.44
CA LEU A 51 1.41 1.41 0.82
C LEU A 51 0.87 0.13 1.46
N ALA A 52 1.73 -0.76 1.98
CA ALA A 52 1.30 -1.92 2.74
C ALA A 52 0.60 -1.48 4.03
N ALA A 53 1.21 -0.54 4.77
CA ALA A 53 0.60 0.06 5.95
C ALA A 53 -0.74 0.75 5.61
N MET A 54 -0.78 1.50 4.50
CA MET A 54 -2.02 2.11 4.01
C MET A 54 -3.09 1.05 3.72
N VAL A 55 -2.76 -0.02 3.00
CA VAL A 55 -3.73 -1.08 2.65
C VAL A 55 -4.27 -1.78 3.90
N LEU A 56 -3.42 -2.02 4.91
CA LEU A 56 -3.87 -2.58 6.19
C LEU A 56 -4.83 -1.63 6.91
N LEU A 57 -4.54 -0.33 6.89
CA LEU A 57 -5.42 0.68 7.45
C LEU A 57 -6.75 0.80 6.67
N GLU A 58 -6.70 0.75 5.34
CA GLU A 58 -7.91 0.75 4.49
C GLU A 58 -8.78 -0.48 4.78
N ALA A 59 -8.16 -1.65 4.96
CA ALA A 59 -8.87 -2.89 5.32
C ALA A 59 -9.51 -2.79 6.71
N HIS A 60 -8.80 -2.22 7.69
CA HIS A 60 -9.32 -2.02 9.04
C HIS A 60 -10.48 -1.02 9.07
N LEU A 61 -10.38 0.08 8.33
CA LEU A 61 -11.38 1.15 8.29
C LEU A 61 -12.54 0.89 7.32
N GLY A 62 -12.41 -0.09 6.41
CA GLY A 62 -13.39 -0.34 5.34
C GLY A 62 -13.50 0.82 4.34
N ALA A 63 -12.47 1.67 4.24
CA ALA A 63 -12.46 2.88 3.42
C ALA A 63 -11.17 2.99 2.60
N ARG A 64 -11.26 3.56 1.39
CA ARG A 64 -10.10 3.78 0.51
C ARG A 64 -9.63 5.23 0.51
N PHE A 65 -8.34 5.43 0.67
CA PHE A 65 -7.69 6.74 0.54
C PHE A 65 -7.48 7.11 -0.93
N LYS A 66 -7.53 8.42 -1.23
CA LYS A 66 -7.35 8.92 -2.61
C LYS A 66 -5.95 9.46 -2.90
N ARG A 67 -5.11 9.56 -1.87
CA ARG A 67 -3.78 10.16 -1.94
C ARG A 67 -2.75 9.18 -1.40
N LEU A 68 -1.52 9.32 -1.87
CA LEU A 68 -0.38 8.63 -1.29
C LEU A 68 -0.16 9.07 0.17
N PRO A 69 0.36 8.18 1.02
CA PRO A 69 0.82 8.60 2.33
C PRO A 69 1.98 9.58 2.15
N ALA A 70 2.17 10.47 3.13
CA ALA A 70 3.37 11.30 3.15
C ALA A 70 4.60 10.38 3.22
N PRO A 71 5.72 10.77 2.57
CA PRO A 71 6.98 10.01 2.66
C PRO A 71 7.51 9.97 4.09
#